data_AF-A0A955KLX7-F1
#
_entry.id   AF-A0A955KLX7-F1
#
_cell.length_a   1.000
_cell.length_b   1.000
_cell.length_c   1.000
_cell.angle_alpha   90.00
_cell.angle_beta   90.00
_cell.angle_gamma   90.00
#
_symmetry.space_group_name_H-M   'P 1'
#
loop_
_entity.id
_entity.type
_entity.pdbx_description
1 polymer ?
#
loop_
_entity_poly.entity_id
_entity_poly.type
_entity_poly.pdbx_seq_one_letter_code
_entity_poly.pdbx_strand_id
1 'polypeptide(L)'
;MSNNRKKFIVQSYIQGLDGDFRVLAYGEKYYVVFRKNRKNHFTASGSGNLDFNVELPGGLLDYAKVVYEKFNTPYASLDIGYKDGKFFLFEFQCLCLGQYTLEKSKFYYTTAEDGEWKRVTETPDLEREIATTVSNYIQEKICVE
;
A
#
# COMPACT_ATOMS: atom_id res chain seq x y z
N MET A 1 -11.71 19.50 15.26
CA MET A 1 -12.61 18.80 14.32
C MET A 1 -12.69 19.61 13.02
N SER A 2 -12.67 18.98 11.84
CA SER A 2 -12.62 19.71 10.54
C SER A 2 -13.88 20.55 10.28
N ASN A 3 -13.69 21.78 9.82
CA ASN A 3 -14.75 22.72 9.41
C ASN A 3 -15.29 22.45 7.99
N ASN A 4 -14.70 21.49 7.24
CA ASN A 4 -15.03 21.19 5.85
C ASN A 4 -15.94 19.96 5.67
N ARG A 5 -16.91 19.72 6.58
CA ARG A 5 -17.75 18.50 6.55
C ARG A 5 -18.83 18.45 5.46
N LYS A 6 -18.97 19.50 4.65
CA LYS A 6 -20.01 19.58 3.61
C LYS A 6 -19.57 19.06 2.25
N LYS A 7 -18.27 18.82 2.07
CA LYS A 7 -17.72 18.29 0.81
C LYS A 7 -17.73 16.77 0.88
N PHE A 8 -18.16 16.13 -0.20
CA PHE A 8 -18.13 14.69 -0.38
C PHE A 8 -17.57 14.37 -1.76
N ILE A 9 -16.96 13.20 -1.89
CA ILE A 9 -16.52 12.63 -3.16
C ILE A 9 -17.44 11.44 -3.43
N VAL A 10 -17.91 11.33 -4.67
CA VAL A 10 -18.66 10.15 -5.13
C VAL A 10 -17.71 9.31 -5.97
N GLN A 11 -17.73 8.00 -5.74
CA GLN A 11 -16.97 7.02 -6.50
C GLN A 11 -17.92 5.90 -6.94
N SER A 12 -17.65 5.32 -8.11
CA SER A 12 -18.41 4.16 -8.59
C SER A 12 -18.19 2.97 -7.66
N TYR A 13 -19.28 2.32 -7.27
CA TYR A 13 -19.22 1.10 -6.48
C TYR A 13 -18.79 -0.09 -7.35
N ILE A 14 -17.73 -0.78 -6.92
CA ILE A 14 -17.23 -1.98 -7.59
C ILE A 14 -17.82 -3.21 -6.90
N GLN A 15 -18.92 -3.71 -7.46
CA GLN A 15 -19.64 -4.86 -6.89
C GLN A 15 -18.82 -6.15 -6.93
N GLY A 16 -18.96 -7.00 -5.91
CA GLY A 16 -18.43 -8.36 -5.91
C GLY A 16 -16.94 -8.46 -5.61
N LEU A 17 -16.35 -7.44 -5.00
CA LEU A 17 -15.04 -7.55 -4.38
C LEU A 17 -15.15 -8.30 -3.04
N ASP A 18 -14.24 -9.24 -2.80
CA ASP A 18 -14.12 -9.95 -1.52
C ASP A 18 -13.25 -9.20 -0.50
N GLY A 19 -12.61 -8.12 -0.94
CA GLY A 19 -11.69 -7.33 -0.15
C GLY A 19 -10.85 -6.39 -1.01
N ASP A 20 -9.77 -5.90 -0.41
CA ASP A 20 -8.76 -5.11 -1.09
C ASP A 20 -7.35 -5.47 -0.61
N PHE A 21 -6.35 -5.11 -1.41
CA PHE A 21 -4.95 -5.18 -1.06
C PHE A 21 -4.53 -3.84 -0.46
N ARG A 22 -4.07 -3.86 0.79
CA ARG A 22 -3.32 -2.74 1.33
C ARG A 22 -1.85 -2.95 1.02
N VAL A 23 -1.28 -2.01 0.29
CA VAL A 23 0.14 -1.96 -0.04
C VAL A 23 0.78 -0.78 0.67
N LEU A 24 1.74 -1.04 1.56
CA LEU A 24 2.61 0.01 2.10
C LEU A 24 3.89 0.05 1.28
N ALA A 25 4.17 1.18 0.66
CA ALA A 25 5.40 1.44 -0.07
C ALA A 25 6.34 2.29 0.80
N TYR A 26 7.53 1.79 1.04
CA TYR A 26 8.64 2.45 1.73
C TYR A 26 9.85 2.43 0.80
N GLY A 27 9.97 3.47 -0.05
CA GLY A 27 10.97 3.48 -1.13
C GLY A 27 10.81 2.24 -2.03
N GLU A 28 11.82 1.39 -2.05
CA GLU A 28 11.85 0.15 -2.85
C GLU A 28 11.22 -1.08 -2.16
N LYS A 29 10.75 -0.95 -0.91
CA LYS A 29 10.12 -2.04 -0.17
C LYS A 29 8.59 -1.91 -0.16
N TYR A 30 7.92 -2.98 -0.57
CA TYR A 30 6.46 -3.05 -0.67
C TYR A 30 5.92 -4.14 0.25
N TYR A 31 5.14 -3.74 1.25
CA TYR A 31 4.48 -4.64 2.20
C TYR A 31 3.02 -4.80 1.81
N VAL A 32 2.56 -6.03 1.61
CA VAL A 32 1.21 -6.30 1.13
C VAL A 32 0.43 -7.11 2.15
N VAL A 33 -0.82 -6.73 2.38
CA VAL A 33 -1.80 -7.54 3.09
C VAL A 33 -3.13 -7.47 2.35
N PHE A 34 -3.77 -8.61 2.16
CA PHE A 34 -5.16 -8.64 1.70
C PHE A 34 -6.09 -8.50 2.89
N ARG A 35 -7.04 -7.57 2.80
CA ARG A 35 -8.04 -7.30 3.83
C ARG A 35 -9.37 -7.79 3.31
N LYS A 36 -9.92 -8.82 3.94
CA LYS A 36 -11.23 -9.36 3.57
C LYS A 36 -12.34 -8.43 4.04
N ASN A 37 -13.40 -8.37 3.23
CA ASN A 37 -14.65 -7.74 3.57
C ASN A 37 -15.26 -8.38 4.83
N ARG A 38 -15.99 -7.58 5.62
CA ARG A 38 -16.75 -8.11 6.75
C ARG A 38 -17.91 -8.96 6.23
N LYS A 39 -18.33 -9.95 7.01
CA LYS A 39 -19.49 -10.78 6.66
C LYS A 39 -20.70 -9.88 6.39
N ASN A 40 -21.34 -10.04 5.23
CA ASN A 40 -22.49 -9.25 4.78
C ASN A 40 -22.23 -7.73 4.70
N HIS A 41 -20.99 -7.30 4.45
CA HIS A 41 -20.65 -5.89 4.27
C HIS A 41 -19.63 -5.71 3.14
N PHE A 42 -19.71 -4.63 2.38
CA PHE A 42 -18.83 -4.41 1.22
C PHE A 42 -17.46 -3.79 1.57
N THR A 43 -17.20 -3.48 2.85
CA THR A 43 -15.97 -2.79 3.27
C THR A 43 -14.97 -3.73 3.94
N ALA A 44 -13.71 -3.61 3.54
CA ALA A 44 -12.58 -4.33 4.11
C ALA A 44 -11.97 -3.63 5.34
N SER A 45 -11.92 -2.29 5.32
CA SER A 45 -11.30 -1.53 6.42
C SER A 45 -11.94 -1.83 7.78
N GLY A 46 -11.10 -2.01 8.80
CA GLY A 46 -11.51 -2.35 10.16
C GLY A 46 -12.18 -3.72 10.31
N SER A 47 -12.10 -4.62 9.33
CA SER A 47 -12.61 -6.00 9.48
C SER A 47 -11.76 -6.86 10.42
N GLY A 48 -10.47 -6.53 10.55
CA GLY A 48 -9.48 -7.35 11.26
C GLY A 48 -9.15 -8.68 10.55
N ASN A 49 -9.76 -8.95 9.38
CA ASN A 49 -9.56 -10.19 8.63
C ASN A 49 -8.47 -9.98 7.58
N LEU A 50 -7.24 -10.28 8.00
CA LEU A 50 -6.01 -9.97 7.29
C LEU A 50 -5.32 -11.23 6.83
N ASP A 51 -4.94 -11.28 5.55
CA ASP A 51 -4.17 -12.36 4.96
C ASP A 51 -2.88 -11.81 4.35
N PHE A 52 -1.76 -12.16 4.98
CA PHE A 52 -0.43 -11.76 4.51
C PHE A 52 0.10 -12.72 3.44
N ASN A 53 -0.35 -13.98 3.41
CA ASN A 53 0.17 -15.01 2.51
C ASN A 53 -0.71 -15.22 1.27
N VAL A 54 -1.63 -14.28 1.02
CA VAL A 54 -2.50 -14.26 -0.15
C VAL A 54 -1.67 -14.25 -1.44
N GLU A 55 -2.13 -14.97 -2.45
CA GLU A 55 -1.55 -14.90 -3.78
C GLU A 55 -1.85 -13.53 -4.40
N LEU A 56 -0.81 -12.85 -4.89
CA LEU A 56 -0.96 -11.53 -5.48
C LEU A 56 -1.42 -11.67 -6.94
N PRO A 57 -2.46 -10.94 -7.38
CA PRO A 57 -2.77 -10.88 -8.79
C PRO A 57 -1.61 -10.23 -9.56
N GLY A 58 -1.30 -10.79 -10.74
CA GLY A 58 -0.23 -10.29 -11.60
C GLY A 58 -0.39 -8.79 -11.89
N GLY A 59 0.69 -8.04 -11.77
CA GLY A 59 0.71 -6.58 -11.99
C GLY A 59 0.31 -5.73 -10.79
N LEU A 60 -0.07 -6.31 -9.64
CA LEU A 60 -0.44 -5.53 -8.44
C LEU A 60 0.69 -4.61 -7.97
N LEU A 61 1.90 -5.16 -7.89
CA LEU A 61 3.08 -4.43 -7.41
C LEU A 61 3.52 -3.36 -8.40
N ASP A 62 3.44 -3.64 -9.71
CA ASP A 62 3.69 -2.64 -10.75
C ASP A 62 2.68 -1.49 -10.68
N TYR A 63 1.40 -1.81 -10.51
CA TYR A 63 0.36 -0.80 -10.33
C TYR A 63 0.61 0.05 -9.08
N ALA A 64 0.96 -0.58 -7.96
CA ALA A 64 1.27 0.12 -6.71
C ALA A 64 2.50 1.02 -6.86
N LYS A 65 3.58 0.54 -7.50
CA LYS A 65 4.79 1.31 -7.80
C LYS A 65 4.48 2.54 -8.65
N VAL A 66 3.78 2.36 -9.76
CA VAL A 66 3.37 3.47 -10.65
C VAL A 66 2.49 4.50 -9.92
N VAL A 67 1.60 4.07 -9.02
CA VAL A 67 0.79 4.99 -8.21
C VAL A 67 1.67 5.72 -7.21
N TYR A 68 2.53 5.01 -6.48
CA TYR A 68 3.41 5.56 -5.47
C TYR A 68 4.38 6.61 -6.05
N GLU A 69 5.02 6.31 -7.17
CA GLU A 69 5.98 7.22 -7.85
C GLU A 69 5.35 8.52 -8.36
N LYS A 70 4.02 8.57 -8.54
CA LYS A 70 3.31 9.81 -8.84
C LYS A 70 3.23 10.76 -7.65
N PHE A 71 3.40 10.25 -6.44
CA PHE A 71 3.43 11.04 -5.22
C PHE A 71 4.87 11.32 -4.83
N ASN A 72 5.21 12.59 -4.67
CA ASN A 72 6.51 13.00 -4.17
C ASN A 72 6.55 12.89 -2.63
N THR A 73 6.63 11.65 -2.11
CA THR A 73 6.55 11.32 -0.67
C THR A 73 7.51 10.16 -0.35
N PRO A 74 8.10 10.10 0.87
CA PRO A 74 9.02 9.02 1.25
C PRO A 74 8.36 7.64 1.41
N TYR A 75 7.05 7.62 1.70
CA TYR A 75 6.27 6.39 1.85
C TYR A 75 4.78 6.67 1.72
N ALA A 76 4.01 5.64 1.39
CA ALA A 76 2.58 5.70 1.20
C ALA A 76 1.87 4.38 1.55
N SER A 77 0.58 4.46 1.87
CA SER A 77 -0.35 3.33 1.99
C SER A 77 -1.36 3.45 0.86
N LEU A 78 -1.54 2.37 0.11
CA LEU A 78 -2.47 2.29 -1.01
C LEU A 78 -3.47 1.17 -0.75
N ASP A 79 -4.76 1.48 -0.76
CA ASP A 79 -5.84 0.50 -0.66
C ASP A 79 -6.40 0.23 -2.07
N ILE A 80 -6.10 -0.96 -2.61
CA ILE A 80 -6.27 -1.33 -4.02
C ILE A 80 -7.22 -2.52 -4.18
N GLY A 81 -8.32 -2.35 -4.91
CA GLY A 81 -9.17 -3.45 -5.36
C GLY A 81 -8.68 -4.08 -6.66
N TYR A 82 -8.95 -5.37 -6.84
CA TYR A 82 -8.69 -6.08 -8.09
C TYR A 82 -9.93 -6.83 -8.54
N LYS A 83 -10.34 -6.63 -9.81
CA LYS A 83 -11.46 -7.35 -10.41
C LYS A 83 -11.30 -7.43 -11.93
N ASP A 84 -11.54 -8.61 -12.49
CA ASP A 84 -11.57 -8.85 -13.95
C ASP A 84 -10.34 -8.29 -14.69
N GLY A 85 -9.14 -8.49 -14.13
CA GLY A 85 -7.89 -8.00 -14.71
C GLY A 85 -7.63 -6.50 -14.52
N LYS A 86 -8.44 -5.79 -13.72
CA LYS A 86 -8.32 -4.35 -13.49
C LYS A 86 -8.06 -4.02 -12.03
N PHE A 87 -7.18 -3.04 -11.82
CA PHE A 87 -6.88 -2.47 -10.51
C PHE A 87 -7.63 -1.17 -10.27
N PHE A 88 -8.09 -0.97 -9.04
CA PHE A 88 -8.84 0.20 -8.61
C PHE A 88 -8.23 0.75 -7.33
N LEU A 89 -7.70 1.97 -7.36
CA LEU A 89 -7.29 2.67 -6.14
C LEU A 89 -8.52 3.27 -5.44
N PHE A 90 -8.78 2.87 -4.20
CA PHE A 90 -9.89 3.40 -3.39
C PHE A 90 -9.45 4.51 -2.45
N GLU A 91 -8.31 4.32 -1.79
CA GLU A 91 -7.76 5.28 -0.83
C GLU A 91 -6.24 5.25 -0.91
N PHE A 92 -5.62 6.41 -0.66
CA PHE A 92 -4.19 6.49 -0.39
C PHE A 92 -3.93 7.41 0.81
N GLN A 93 -2.85 7.12 1.53
CA GLN A 93 -2.38 7.91 2.67
C GLN A 93 -0.87 8.10 2.55
N CYS A 94 -0.38 9.30 2.81
CA CYS A 94 1.05 9.63 2.80
C CYS A 94 1.43 10.25 4.15
N LEU A 95 2.67 10.02 4.61
CA LEU A 95 3.25 10.55 5.86
C LEU A 95 2.57 10.09 7.17
N CYS A 96 1.24 10.13 7.27
CA CYS A 96 0.47 9.73 8.43
C CYS A 96 -0.46 8.57 8.06
N LEU A 97 0.04 7.34 8.22
CA LEU A 97 -0.67 6.12 7.84
C LEU A 97 -0.59 5.05 8.94
N GLY A 98 -1.46 4.04 8.87
CA GLY A 98 -1.43 2.90 9.78
C GLY A 98 -0.30 1.92 9.47
N GLN A 99 0.54 1.61 10.46
CA GLN A 99 1.80 0.87 10.29
C GLN A 99 1.66 -0.66 10.41
N TYR A 100 0.46 -1.13 10.81
CA TYR A 100 0.19 -2.52 11.18
C TYR A 100 0.56 -3.54 10.10
N THR A 101 0.41 -3.18 8.81
CA THR A 101 0.78 -4.06 7.70
C THR A 101 2.28 -4.35 7.70
N LEU A 102 3.13 -3.35 7.92
CA LEU A 102 4.57 -3.55 8.00
C LEU A 102 4.91 -4.36 9.26
N GLU A 103 4.42 -3.94 10.43
CA GLU A 103 4.76 -4.54 11.74
C GLU A 103 4.42 -6.04 11.84
N LYS A 104 3.45 -6.51 11.05
CA LYS A 104 3.01 -7.91 11.04
C LYS A 104 3.49 -8.70 9.84
N SER A 105 4.06 -8.04 8.83
CA SER A 105 4.58 -8.74 7.66
C SER A 105 5.94 -9.36 7.97
N LYS A 106 6.11 -10.64 7.65
CA LYS A 106 7.39 -11.36 7.78
C LYS A 106 8.28 -11.25 6.53
N PHE A 107 7.83 -10.46 5.56
CA PHE A 107 8.48 -10.30 4.27
C PHE A 107 8.01 -9.01 3.60
N TYR A 108 8.74 -8.59 2.58
CA TYR A 108 8.34 -7.53 1.67
C TYR A 108 8.64 -7.96 0.24
N TYR A 109 8.12 -7.18 -0.70
CA TYR A 109 8.42 -7.30 -2.11
C TYR A 109 9.32 -6.15 -2.53
N THR A 110 10.27 -6.43 -3.42
CA THR A 110 11.15 -5.43 -4.01
C THR A 110 11.55 -5.90 -5.41
N THR A 111 12.00 -4.99 -6.27
CA THR A 111 12.47 -5.34 -7.62
C THR A 111 13.91 -5.88 -7.56
N ALA A 112 14.19 -6.96 -8.29
CA ALA A 112 15.53 -7.45 -8.55
C ALA A 112 16.19 -6.64 -9.69
N GLU A 113 17.47 -6.91 -9.98
CA GLU A 113 18.24 -6.20 -11.01
C GLU A 113 17.68 -6.39 -12.42
N ASP A 114 17.03 -7.52 -12.68
CA ASP A 114 16.33 -7.84 -13.92
C ASP A 114 14.94 -7.17 -14.04
N GLY A 115 14.51 -6.45 -13.00
CA GLY A 115 13.20 -5.81 -12.91
C GLY A 115 12.10 -6.71 -12.35
N GLU A 116 12.37 -7.98 -12.07
CA GLU A 116 11.38 -8.91 -11.54
C GLU A 116 11.10 -8.69 -10.06
N TRP A 117 9.86 -8.92 -9.63
CA TRP A 117 9.49 -8.81 -8.22
C TRP A 117 9.98 -10.03 -7.43
N LYS A 118 10.79 -9.77 -6.41
CA LYS A 118 11.22 -10.79 -5.43
C LYS A 118 10.57 -10.57 -4.07
N ARG A 119 10.17 -11.67 -3.44
CA ARG A 119 9.74 -11.70 -2.03
C ARG A 119 10.95 -11.96 -1.14
N VAL A 120 11.21 -11.05 -0.21
CA VAL A 120 12.33 -11.14 0.74
C VAL A 120 11.78 -11.34 2.14
N THR A 121 12.12 -12.46 2.78
CA THR A 121 11.79 -12.72 4.18
C THR A 121 12.69 -11.91 5.10
N GLU A 122 12.09 -11.16 6.01
CA GLU A 122 12.82 -10.28 6.94
C GLU A 122 11.96 -10.04 8.20
N THR A 123 12.61 -9.86 9.35
CA THR A 123 11.94 -9.37 10.55
C THR A 123 11.56 -7.90 10.34
N PRO A 124 10.27 -7.54 10.52
CA PRO A 124 9.83 -6.16 10.29
C PRO A 124 10.47 -5.20 11.30
N ASP A 125 10.91 -4.04 10.80
CA ASP A 125 11.52 -2.97 11.59
C ASP A 125 10.99 -1.61 11.12
N LEU A 126 9.96 -1.13 11.80
CA LEU A 126 9.27 0.10 11.44
C LEU A 126 10.17 1.33 11.50
N GLU A 127 10.99 1.44 12.55
CA GLU A 127 11.85 2.59 12.77
C GLU A 127 12.90 2.69 11.67
N ARG A 128 13.53 1.56 11.31
CA ARG A 128 14.47 1.50 10.21
C ARG A 128 13.83 1.87 8.88
N GLU A 129 12.65 1.36 8.56
CA GLU A 129 12.01 1.67 7.28
C GLU A 129 11.63 3.16 7.18
N ILE A 130 11.11 3.75 8.26
CA ILE A 130 10.81 5.19 8.28
C ILE A 130 12.10 6.01 8.17
N ALA A 131 13.10 5.73 9.00
CA ALA A 131 14.35 6.49 9.03
C ALA A 131 15.08 6.44 7.68
N THR A 132 15.17 5.25 7.09
CA THR A 132 15.86 5.04 5.81
C THR A 132 15.14 5.75 4.67
N THR A 133 13.83 5.57 4.55
CA THR A 133 13.07 6.18 3.44
C THR A 133 13.01 7.70 3.52
N VAL A 134 12.86 8.26 4.72
CA VAL A 134 12.88 9.71 4.92
C VAL A 134 14.27 10.28 4.64
N SER A 135 15.33 9.63 5.12
CA SER A 135 16.71 10.04 4.85
C SER A 135 16.99 10.05 3.34
N ASN A 136 16.66 8.96 2.64
CA ASN A 136 16.87 8.84 1.20
C ASN A 136 16.09 9.92 0.44
N TYR A 137 14.80 10.10 0.78
CA TYR A 137 13.97 11.13 0.19
C TYR A 137 14.56 12.54 0.36
N ILE A 138 15.07 12.88 1.56
CA ILE A 138 15.70 14.18 1.79
C ILE A 138 17.00 14.32 0.98
N GLN A 139 17.85 13.29 0.97
CA GLN A 139 19.12 13.31 0.23
C GLN A 139 18.89 13.49 -1.28
N GLU A 140 17.91 12.79 -1.85
CA GLU A 140 17.52 12.96 -3.26
C GLU A 140 17.03 14.37 -3.57
N LYS A 141 16.46 15.10 -2.60
CA LYS A 141 16.04 16.48 -2.81
C LYS A 141 17.16 17.50 -2.64
N ILE A 142 18.11 17.23 -1.75
CA ILE A 142 19.26 18.11 -1.52
C ILE A 142 20.28 17.98 -2.67
N CYS A 143 20.52 16.77 -3.17
CA CYS A 143 21.52 16.51 -4.22
C CYS A 143 21.04 16.86 -5.65
N VAL A 144 19.83 17.39 -5.80
CA VAL A 144 19.25 17.81 -7.09
C VAL A 144 19.26 19.35 -7.25
N GLU A 145 19.86 20.07 -6.29
CA GLU A 145 20.32 21.47 -6.46
C GLU A 145 21.79 21.51 -6.91
#